data_AF-A0A2T4ITN8-F1
#
_entry.id   AF-A0A2T4ITN8-F1
#
_cell.length_a   1.000
_cell.length_b   1.000
_cell.length_c   1.000
_cell.angle_alpha   90.00
_cell.angle_beta   90.00
_cell.angle_gamma   90.00
#
_symmetry.space_group_name_H-M   'P 1'
#
loop_
_entity.id
_entity.type
_entity.pdbx_description
1 polymer ?
#
loop_
_entity_poly.entity_id
_entity_poly.type
_entity_poly.pdbx_seq_one_letter_code
_entity_poly.pdbx_strand_id
1 'polypeptide(L)'
;MLLSGCVKLTGHFSLRGVLALAPALVGLMVLAAPGNASASECEGGTDGNEGTSFACGEGAATRFGYSVAIGSSGDSGLSATNTNASAATAVGYGAVVGHPVQNPDGSTGWAGFQGTAIGYNTYAAESSTTALGSLAKAYGQNSMALGADAVASRDNQIAIGTGGNTYTLAGVNSQASKDAQGATTYLMTTDSDGNLAASTFDVATLENLPAQVAQNSADITNLGTTVNNHTTQITANTTELADHETRITNNTTQITANTTELADHEMRITNNTNTLNVHTTEIADLDTRVTTNTTNIATLDGRVGALEAGFQDLGDQISENRTEARAGTALALATAGLRYDDRPGKLSLAGGFGNFKGQSGLALGLGYNPSLDFRLNGAISATTNHGDVGVSLGASWTLN
;
A
#
# COMPACT_ATOMS: atom_id res chain seq x y z
N MET A 1 34.70 -80.81 86.46
CA MET A 1 33.52 -80.33 87.22
C MET A 1 32.33 -80.36 86.27
N LEU A 2 31.15 -80.91 86.53
CA LEU A 2 30.55 -81.70 87.61
C LEU A 2 29.21 -82.22 87.03
N LEU A 3 28.86 -83.49 87.34
CA LEU A 3 27.51 -84.07 87.54
C LEU A 3 26.47 -84.07 86.40
N SER A 4 25.50 -84.98 86.33
CA SER A 4 25.25 -86.37 86.78
C SER A 4 23.77 -86.64 86.49
N GLY A 5 23.46 -87.82 85.92
CA GLY A 5 22.09 -88.30 85.70
C GLY A 5 22.05 -89.37 84.59
N CYS A 6 22.66 -90.54 84.81
CA CYS A 6 22.02 -91.82 85.19
C CYS A 6 21.60 -92.67 83.96
N VAL A 7 22.41 -93.66 83.52
CA VAL A 7 22.34 -95.13 83.81
C VAL A 7 21.43 -95.87 82.80
N LYS A 8 21.68 -97.06 82.24
CA LYS A 8 22.73 -98.13 82.18
C LYS A 8 22.27 -99.03 80.98
N LEU A 9 23.05 -99.65 80.09
CA LEU A 9 24.27 -100.49 80.17
C LEU A 9 23.94 -101.98 79.92
N THR A 10 24.63 -102.59 78.96
CA THR A 10 25.25 -103.95 78.96
C THR A 10 25.83 -104.18 77.55
N GLY A 11 27.01 -104.74 77.27
CA GLY A 11 28.13 -105.39 77.97
C GLY A 11 28.85 -106.21 76.89
N HIS A 12 30.08 -105.92 76.44
CA HIS A 12 31.42 -106.33 76.93
C HIS A 12 31.80 -107.83 76.88
N PHE A 13 33.00 -108.10 76.30
CA PHE A 13 33.93 -109.26 76.44
C PHE A 13 33.53 -110.59 75.72
N SER A 14 34.42 -111.46 75.18
CA SER A 14 35.88 -111.52 75.03
C SER A 14 36.33 -112.78 74.25
N LEU A 15 37.49 -112.68 73.57
CA LEU A 15 38.56 -113.65 73.22
C LEU A 15 38.33 -115.18 73.06
N ARG A 16 38.91 -115.65 71.93
CA ARG A 16 39.80 -116.82 71.68
C ARG A 16 39.24 -118.21 71.27
N GLY A 17 39.76 -118.71 70.14
CA GLY A 17 39.76 -120.10 69.64
C GLY A 17 39.67 -120.13 68.11
N VAL A 18 40.77 -120.12 67.32
CA VAL A 18 41.73 -121.20 66.99
C VAL A 18 41.16 -122.29 66.06
N LEU A 19 41.65 -122.27 64.81
CA LEU A 19 42.13 -123.40 63.95
C LEU A 19 41.38 -123.77 62.66
N ALA A 20 42.05 -123.46 61.53
CA ALA A 20 42.23 -124.19 60.26
C ALA A 20 41.00 -124.50 59.36
N LEU A 21 41.00 -124.38 58.03
CA LEU A 21 42.03 -124.47 56.99
C LEU A 21 41.77 -123.49 55.81
N ALA A 22 42.84 -123.22 55.06
CA ALA A 22 43.11 -122.28 53.94
C ALA A 22 42.46 -122.64 52.55
N PRO A 23 42.88 -122.06 51.39
CA PRO A 23 43.08 -120.65 50.94
C PRO A 23 42.57 -120.33 49.50
N ALA A 24 42.55 -119.03 49.10
CA ALA A 24 43.09 -118.44 47.83
C ALA A 24 42.55 -117.01 47.61
N LEU A 25 43.38 -115.97 47.79
CA LEU A 25 43.93 -115.05 46.75
C LEU A 25 42.85 -114.17 46.06
N VAL A 26 42.81 -112.83 46.19
CA VAL A 26 43.75 -111.82 45.66
C VAL A 26 43.56 -110.50 46.43
N GLY A 27 44.66 -109.79 46.73
CA GLY A 27 44.65 -108.49 47.39
C GLY A 27 44.41 -107.31 46.44
N LEU A 28 43.76 -106.26 46.94
CA LEU A 28 43.91 -104.89 46.42
C LEU A 28 43.69 -103.90 47.57
N MET A 29 44.80 -103.30 48.00
CA MET A 29 44.85 -102.27 49.03
C MET A 29 44.58 -100.93 48.33
N VAL A 30 43.39 -100.35 48.51
CA VAL A 30 43.06 -99.01 48.01
C VAL A 30 43.56 -97.99 49.04
N LEU A 31 44.73 -97.40 48.78
CA LEU A 31 45.13 -96.13 49.36
C LEU A 31 44.49 -95.01 48.53
N ALA A 32 43.62 -94.20 49.13
CA ALA A 32 43.16 -92.95 48.54
C ALA A 32 44.19 -91.84 48.82
N ALA A 33 44.79 -91.28 47.77
CA ALA A 33 45.66 -90.12 47.81
C ALA A 33 44.84 -88.80 47.71
N PRO A 34 45.35 -87.67 48.25
CA PRO A 34 44.71 -86.37 48.10
C PRO A 34 44.69 -85.91 46.63
N GLY A 35 43.55 -85.38 46.19
CA GLY A 35 43.34 -84.89 44.83
C GLY A 35 44.18 -83.65 44.53
N ASN A 36 45.38 -83.86 44.00
CA ASN A 36 46.06 -82.87 43.16
C ASN A 36 45.29 -82.76 41.84
N ALA A 37 45.21 -81.57 41.24
CA ALA A 37 44.76 -81.42 39.87
C ALA A 37 45.59 -82.35 38.97
N SER A 38 44.97 -83.39 38.41
CA SER A 38 45.61 -84.27 37.46
C SER A 38 45.76 -83.53 36.14
N ALA A 39 46.86 -82.78 35.96
CA ALA A 39 47.35 -82.47 34.63
C ALA A 39 48.00 -83.76 34.07
N SER A 40 47.19 -84.75 33.69
CA SER A 40 47.67 -85.97 33.02
C SER A 40 47.99 -85.76 31.53
N GLU A 41 48.00 -84.51 31.06
CA GLU A 41 48.05 -84.17 29.63
C GLU A 41 49.01 -83.02 29.28
N CYS A 42 49.94 -82.62 30.16
CA CYS A 42 51.17 -81.98 29.67
C CYS A 42 52.15 -83.04 29.12
N GLU A 43 51.60 -84.07 28.47
CA GLU A 43 52.32 -85.09 27.71
C GLU A 43 52.32 -84.61 26.26
N GLY A 44 53.49 -84.26 25.69
CA GLY A 44 53.61 -83.95 24.26
C GLY A 44 53.90 -82.50 23.87
N GLY A 45 54.35 -81.65 24.80
CA GLY A 45 54.88 -80.32 24.47
C GLY A 45 56.35 -80.37 24.03
N THR A 46 56.74 -79.55 23.04
CA THR A 46 58.16 -79.30 22.72
C THR A 46 58.61 -78.00 23.36
N ASP A 47 59.52 -78.09 24.33
CA ASP A 47 60.21 -76.92 24.87
C ASP A 47 61.28 -76.46 23.88
N GLY A 48 61.31 -75.15 23.60
CA GLY A 48 62.35 -74.57 22.77
C GLY A 48 63.71 -74.80 23.42
N ASN A 49 64.76 -74.96 22.61
CA ASN A 49 66.14 -75.26 23.01
C ASN A 49 66.79 -74.28 24.05
N GLU A 50 66.06 -73.29 24.58
CA GLU A 50 66.54 -72.17 25.41
C GLU A 50 66.05 -72.21 26.87
N GLY A 51 65.41 -73.30 27.34
CA GLY A 51 65.24 -73.63 28.77
C GLY A 51 64.32 -72.72 29.61
N THR A 52 63.57 -71.81 29.01
CA THR A 52 62.68 -70.84 29.70
C THR A 52 61.26 -70.80 29.13
N SER A 53 60.81 -71.87 28.46
CA SER A 53 59.50 -71.98 27.82
C SER A 53 58.62 -73.05 28.46
N PHE A 54 57.29 -72.90 28.35
CA PHE A 54 56.29 -73.85 28.83
C PHE A 54 55.36 -74.25 27.70
N ALA A 55 55.33 -75.55 27.35
CA ALA A 55 54.40 -76.12 26.38
C ALA A 55 53.58 -77.21 27.05
N CYS A 56 52.24 -77.14 26.96
CA CYS A 56 51.34 -78.14 27.56
C CYS A 56 50.12 -78.42 26.67
N GLY A 57 49.81 -79.70 26.50
CA GLY A 57 48.80 -80.23 25.59
C GLY A 57 49.42 -80.86 24.34
N GLU A 58 48.71 -81.84 23.77
CA GLU A 58 49.16 -82.57 22.59
C GLU A 58 49.48 -81.60 21.44
N GLY A 59 50.70 -81.65 20.89
CA GLY A 59 51.12 -80.79 19.78
C GLY A 59 51.44 -79.34 20.15
N ALA A 60 51.28 -78.92 21.42
CA ALA A 60 51.71 -77.60 21.85
C ALA A 60 53.22 -77.42 21.65
N ALA A 61 53.62 -76.31 21.05
CA ALA A 61 55.02 -76.06 20.70
C ALA A 61 55.46 -74.66 21.12
N THR A 62 56.65 -74.61 21.71
CA THR A 62 57.39 -73.37 21.94
C THR A 62 58.70 -73.44 21.19
N ARG A 63 58.96 -72.48 20.30
CA ARG A 63 60.15 -72.51 19.43
C ARG A 63 61.31 -71.67 19.95
N PHE A 64 61.03 -70.69 20.80
CA PHE A 64 61.99 -69.73 21.37
C PHE A 64 61.80 -69.59 22.88
N GLY A 65 62.81 -69.06 23.58
CA GLY A 65 62.76 -68.84 25.03
C GLY A 65 61.70 -67.83 25.49
N TYR A 66 61.36 -67.89 26.78
CA TYR A 66 60.37 -67.05 27.47
C TYR A 66 58.92 -67.21 26.99
N SER A 67 58.58 -68.34 26.38
CA SER A 67 57.28 -68.54 25.70
C SER A 67 56.34 -69.48 26.44
N VAL A 68 55.03 -69.29 26.28
CA VAL A 68 53.98 -70.14 26.85
C VAL A 68 53.05 -70.62 25.74
N ALA A 69 52.91 -71.93 25.55
CA ALA A 69 51.96 -72.56 24.65
C ALA A 69 51.07 -73.54 25.43
N ILE A 70 49.76 -73.33 25.43
CA ILE A 70 48.80 -74.19 26.14
C ILE A 70 47.62 -74.52 25.23
N GLY A 71 47.43 -75.80 24.92
CA GLY A 71 46.29 -76.34 24.17
C GLY A 71 46.65 -77.56 23.34
N SER A 72 45.66 -78.16 22.68
CA SER A 72 45.81 -79.42 21.94
C SER A 72 45.76 -79.21 20.42
N SER A 73 46.46 -80.07 19.67
CA SER A 73 46.24 -80.37 18.26
C SER A 73 45.06 -81.33 18.14
N GLY A 74 44.00 -80.92 17.44
CA GLY A 74 42.86 -81.81 17.23
C GLY A 74 43.21 -82.89 16.21
N ASP A 75 42.52 -84.03 16.34
CA ASP A 75 42.50 -85.18 15.42
C ASP A 75 42.08 -84.82 13.96
N SER A 76 41.90 -83.53 13.64
CA SER A 76 41.36 -82.98 12.40
C SER A 76 42.38 -82.24 11.52
N GLY A 77 43.68 -82.31 11.81
CA GLY A 77 44.73 -81.79 10.92
C GLY A 77 44.84 -80.25 10.82
N LEU A 78 44.32 -79.52 11.81
CA LEU A 78 44.48 -78.07 11.94
C LEU A 78 45.61 -77.71 12.92
N SER A 79 46.23 -76.54 12.69
CA SER A 79 47.47 -76.05 13.34
C SER A 79 47.48 -76.24 14.85
N ALA A 80 48.56 -76.84 15.38
CA ALA A 80 48.77 -76.97 16.81
C ALA A 80 49.02 -75.61 17.48
N THR A 81 48.91 -75.55 18.81
CA THR A 81 49.20 -74.31 19.57
C THR A 81 50.69 -74.01 19.49
N ASN A 82 51.05 -72.84 18.95
CA ASN A 82 52.44 -72.59 18.62
C ASN A 82 52.87 -71.17 18.99
N THR A 83 53.97 -71.09 19.73
CA THR A 83 54.73 -69.86 19.93
C THR A 83 55.99 -69.92 19.09
N ASN A 84 55.93 -69.30 17.93
CA ASN A 84 57.06 -69.21 17.02
C ASN A 84 57.92 -67.97 17.26
N ALA A 85 57.81 -67.32 18.42
CA ALA A 85 58.61 -66.14 18.73
C ALA A 85 58.96 -66.09 20.21
N SER A 86 60.04 -65.38 20.57
CA SER A 86 60.44 -65.25 21.97
C SER A 86 59.47 -64.34 22.75
N ALA A 87 59.29 -64.62 24.04
CA ALA A 87 58.39 -63.91 24.94
C ALA A 87 56.90 -63.99 24.54
N ALA A 88 56.50 -65.02 23.80
CA ALA A 88 55.14 -65.17 23.27
C ALA A 88 54.21 -65.97 24.20
N THR A 89 52.91 -65.66 24.18
CA THR A 89 51.88 -66.42 24.90
C THR A 89 50.78 -66.88 23.95
N ALA A 90 50.65 -68.19 23.74
CA ALA A 90 49.57 -68.82 22.97
C ALA A 90 48.73 -69.73 23.88
N VAL A 91 47.44 -69.45 24.02
CA VAL A 91 46.54 -70.23 24.88
C VAL A 91 45.22 -70.51 24.16
N GLY A 92 44.85 -71.78 24.03
CA GLY A 92 43.63 -72.24 23.38
C GLY A 92 43.91 -72.98 22.06
N TYR A 93 43.01 -73.87 21.69
CA TYR A 93 43.13 -74.70 20.48
C TYR A 93 43.46 -73.86 19.23
N GLY A 94 44.52 -74.21 18.52
CA GLY A 94 44.95 -73.50 17.30
C GLY A 94 45.40 -72.05 17.50
N ALA A 95 45.68 -71.62 18.75
CA ALA A 95 46.28 -70.33 19.02
C ALA A 95 47.74 -70.30 18.52
N VAL A 96 48.07 -69.30 17.71
CA VAL A 96 49.40 -69.15 17.14
C VAL A 96 49.91 -67.73 17.37
N VAL A 97 51.14 -67.64 17.90
CA VAL A 97 51.91 -66.41 17.94
C VAL A 97 53.09 -66.54 16.98
N GLY A 98 53.25 -65.50 16.18
CA GLY A 98 54.30 -65.34 15.20
C GLY A 98 53.94 -65.83 13.81
N HIS A 99 54.57 -65.22 12.81
CA HIS A 99 54.44 -65.58 11.41
C HIS A 99 55.82 -65.89 10.81
N PRO A 100 55.90 -66.80 9.83
CA PRO A 100 57.14 -67.12 9.16
C PRO A 100 57.59 -65.93 8.30
N VAL A 101 58.78 -65.41 8.56
CA VAL A 101 59.46 -64.42 7.74
C VAL A 101 60.60 -65.08 6.97
N GLN A 102 60.86 -64.64 5.75
CA GLN A 102 62.05 -65.07 5.02
C GLN A 102 63.20 -64.14 5.35
N ASN A 103 64.26 -64.67 5.96
CA ASN A 103 65.46 -63.92 6.24
C ASN A 103 66.24 -63.63 4.94
N PRO A 104 67.07 -62.57 4.90
CA PRO A 104 67.88 -62.23 3.72
C PRO A 104 68.83 -63.33 3.24
N ASP A 105 69.18 -64.28 4.13
CA ASP A 105 70.01 -65.45 3.84
C ASP A 105 69.23 -66.65 3.27
N GLY A 106 67.92 -66.50 3.04
CA GLY A 106 67.03 -67.54 2.55
C GLY A 106 66.52 -68.52 3.62
N SER A 107 66.91 -68.36 4.89
CA SER A 107 66.34 -69.13 6.00
C SER A 107 64.95 -68.62 6.40
N THR A 108 64.13 -69.48 7.01
CA THR A 108 62.85 -69.08 7.60
C THR A 108 63.08 -68.58 9.03
N GLY A 109 63.00 -67.27 9.22
CA GLY A 109 62.85 -66.64 10.52
C GLY A 109 61.40 -66.63 10.97
N TRP A 110 61.17 -66.17 12.19
CA TRP A 110 59.82 -65.95 12.70
C TRP A 110 59.74 -64.56 13.31
N ALA A 111 58.73 -63.79 12.92
CA ALA A 111 58.34 -62.57 13.62
C ALA A 111 57.33 -62.93 14.71
N GLY A 112 56.93 -61.96 15.55
CA GLY A 112 55.94 -62.20 16.62
C GLY A 112 56.47 -62.07 18.04
N PHE A 113 57.64 -61.47 18.24
CA PHE A 113 58.21 -61.30 19.58
C PHE A 113 57.22 -60.60 20.49
N GLN A 114 57.02 -61.10 21.72
CA GLN A 114 56.10 -60.52 22.70
C GLN A 114 54.61 -60.53 22.28
N GLY A 115 54.21 -61.41 21.37
CA GLY A 115 52.82 -61.57 20.97
C GLY A 115 51.98 -62.37 21.99
N THR A 116 50.70 -62.07 22.07
CA THR A 116 49.71 -62.77 22.89
C THR A 116 48.53 -63.21 22.04
N ALA A 117 48.25 -64.52 21.97
CA ALA A 117 47.10 -65.11 21.29
C ALA A 117 46.32 -65.98 22.28
N ILE A 118 45.10 -65.57 22.64
CA ILE A 118 44.28 -66.27 23.63
C ILE A 118 42.87 -66.50 23.09
N GLY A 119 42.52 -67.76 22.85
CA GLY A 119 41.22 -68.21 22.34
C GLY A 119 41.36 -69.27 21.25
N TYR A 120 40.22 -69.81 20.81
CA TYR A 120 40.15 -70.77 19.71
C TYR A 120 40.60 -70.13 18.38
N ASN A 121 41.57 -70.73 17.69
CA ASN A 121 42.10 -70.30 16.39
C ASN A 121 42.48 -68.82 16.35
N THR A 122 43.11 -68.34 17.43
CA THR A 122 43.62 -66.97 17.50
C THR A 122 44.97 -66.84 16.80
N TYR A 123 45.22 -65.66 16.23
CA TYR A 123 46.46 -65.41 15.52
C TYR A 123 47.05 -64.04 15.84
N ALA A 124 48.23 -64.03 16.44
CA ALA A 124 49.02 -62.85 16.75
C ALA A 124 50.27 -62.87 15.84
N ALA A 125 50.17 -62.29 14.65
CA ALA A 125 51.10 -62.54 13.55
C ALA A 125 52.46 -61.84 13.71
N GLU A 126 52.44 -60.66 14.32
CA GLU A 126 53.53 -59.71 14.32
C GLU A 126 54.02 -59.38 15.73
N SER A 127 55.15 -58.66 15.84
CA SER A 127 55.72 -58.30 17.13
C SER A 127 54.78 -57.40 17.96
N SER A 128 54.75 -57.63 19.27
CA SER A 128 53.94 -56.90 20.25
C SER A 128 52.43 -56.89 19.94
N THR A 129 51.92 -57.97 19.34
CA THR A 129 50.49 -58.09 19.00
C THR A 129 49.69 -58.76 20.10
N THR A 130 48.41 -58.41 20.23
CA THR A 130 47.48 -59.09 21.14
C THR A 130 46.21 -59.50 20.39
N ALA A 131 45.91 -60.78 20.33
CA ALA A 131 44.67 -61.33 19.82
C ALA A 131 43.93 -62.07 20.95
N LEU A 132 42.77 -61.58 21.35
CA LEU A 132 41.99 -62.10 22.48
C LEU A 132 40.54 -62.35 22.07
N GLY A 133 40.11 -63.62 22.06
CA GLY A 133 38.77 -64.05 21.69
C GLY A 133 38.77 -65.08 20.56
N SER A 134 37.74 -65.92 20.46
CA SER A 134 37.65 -66.93 19.40
C SER A 134 37.80 -66.30 18.02
N LEU A 135 38.69 -66.83 17.18
CA LEU A 135 38.99 -66.36 15.81
C LEU A 135 39.57 -64.94 15.73
N ALA A 136 39.97 -64.33 16.83
CA ALA A 136 40.60 -63.00 16.84
C ALA A 136 41.97 -63.03 16.14
N LYS A 137 42.23 -62.01 15.30
CA LYS A 137 43.42 -61.93 14.45
C LYS A 137 44.06 -60.54 14.51
N ALA A 138 45.27 -60.48 15.04
CA ALA A 138 46.10 -59.28 15.05
C ALA A 138 47.22 -59.44 14.02
N TYR A 139 47.06 -58.82 12.85
CA TYR A 139 47.98 -58.92 11.71
C TYR A 139 49.01 -57.81 11.64
N GLY A 140 48.73 -56.61 12.17
CA GLY A 140 49.69 -55.50 12.15
C GLY A 140 50.63 -55.51 13.35
N GLN A 141 51.84 -54.97 13.23
CA GLN A 141 52.75 -54.80 14.37
C GLN A 141 52.13 -53.88 15.44
N ASN A 142 52.39 -54.17 16.72
CA ASN A 142 51.84 -53.40 17.86
C ASN A 142 50.31 -53.25 17.82
N SER A 143 49.60 -54.20 17.21
CA SER A 143 48.15 -54.16 17.08
C SER A 143 47.43 -55.04 18.10
N MET A 144 46.18 -54.70 18.41
CA MET A 144 45.33 -55.44 19.34
C MET A 144 43.99 -55.76 18.70
N ALA A 145 43.61 -57.04 18.67
CA ALA A 145 42.29 -57.53 18.29
C ALA A 145 41.59 -58.13 19.51
N LEU A 146 40.57 -57.45 20.03
CA LEU A 146 39.82 -57.84 21.23
C LEU A 146 38.37 -58.20 20.88
N GLY A 147 37.95 -59.42 21.17
CA GLY A 147 36.61 -59.94 20.90
C GLY A 147 36.60 -61.05 19.85
N ALA A 148 35.55 -61.87 19.86
CA ALA A 148 35.39 -62.92 18.86
C ALA A 148 35.35 -62.31 17.44
N ASP A 149 36.08 -62.92 16.51
CA ASP A 149 36.22 -62.50 15.11
C ASP A 149 36.80 -61.08 14.91
N ALA A 150 37.33 -60.44 15.96
CA ALA A 150 37.97 -59.14 15.82
C ALA A 150 39.24 -59.24 14.98
N VAL A 151 39.42 -58.31 14.04
CA VAL A 151 40.60 -58.26 13.15
C VAL A 151 41.27 -56.89 13.23
N ALA A 152 42.53 -56.86 13.67
CA ALA A 152 43.39 -55.69 13.59
C ALA A 152 44.35 -55.88 12.41
N SER A 153 44.06 -55.24 11.28
CA SER A 153 44.76 -55.47 10.00
C SER A 153 45.92 -54.50 9.74
N ARG A 154 46.06 -53.45 10.54
CA ARG A 154 47.07 -52.38 10.38
C ARG A 154 47.98 -52.31 11.60
N ASP A 155 49.20 -51.82 11.39
CA ASP A 155 50.13 -51.52 12.47
C ASP A 155 49.52 -50.49 13.44
N ASN A 156 49.79 -50.67 14.74
CA ASN A 156 49.30 -49.82 15.83
C ASN A 156 47.77 -49.72 15.95
N GLN A 157 47.02 -50.58 15.26
CA GLN A 157 45.55 -50.58 15.33
C GLN A 157 45.05 -51.32 16.57
N ILE A 158 44.06 -50.76 17.24
CA ILE A 158 43.27 -51.44 18.24
C ILE A 158 41.87 -51.67 17.68
N ALA A 159 41.54 -52.92 17.38
CA ALA A 159 40.21 -53.35 16.96
C ALA A 159 39.49 -54.00 18.14
N ILE A 160 38.34 -53.45 18.55
CA ILE A 160 37.51 -53.99 19.63
C ILE A 160 36.20 -54.48 19.01
N GLY A 161 36.03 -55.78 18.89
CA GLY A 161 34.88 -56.43 18.28
C GLY A 161 34.83 -56.31 16.76
N THR A 162 33.62 -56.44 16.22
CA THR A 162 33.25 -56.41 14.81
C THR A 162 32.16 -55.36 14.58
N GLY A 163 31.74 -55.16 13.33
CA GLY A 163 30.64 -54.24 13.00
C GLY A 163 29.28 -54.59 13.63
N GLY A 164 29.12 -55.79 14.20
CA GLY A 164 27.90 -56.20 14.90
C GLY A 164 27.89 -55.89 16.41
N ASN A 165 28.97 -55.34 16.97
CA ASN A 165 29.10 -55.14 18.41
C ASN A 165 28.52 -53.79 18.87
N THR A 166 27.99 -53.77 20.10
CA THR A 166 27.65 -52.54 20.83
C THR A 166 28.66 -52.32 21.96
N TYR A 167 28.95 -51.06 22.29
CA TYR A 167 29.95 -50.70 23.29
C TYR A 167 29.30 -50.05 24.50
N THR A 168 29.65 -50.51 25.70
CA THR A 168 29.27 -49.88 26.97
C THR A 168 30.53 -49.54 27.74
N LEU A 169 30.84 -48.25 27.87
CA LEU A 169 31.99 -47.73 28.60
C LEU A 169 31.49 -46.91 29.80
N ALA A 170 31.12 -47.59 30.88
CA ALA A 170 30.46 -46.98 32.04
C ALA A 170 31.23 -45.78 32.64
N GLY A 171 32.56 -45.79 32.54
CA GLY A 171 33.42 -44.74 33.07
C GLY A 171 33.35 -43.39 32.33
N VAL A 172 32.89 -43.35 31.08
CA VAL A 172 33.03 -42.15 30.21
C VAL A 172 32.29 -40.92 30.75
N ASN A 173 31.16 -41.11 31.44
CA ASN A 173 30.40 -40.01 32.04
C ASN A 173 30.68 -39.81 33.54
N SER A 174 31.62 -40.56 34.11
CA SER A 174 31.96 -40.45 35.53
C SER A 174 32.60 -39.10 35.84
N GLN A 175 32.40 -38.60 37.06
CA GLN A 175 33.04 -37.36 37.50
C GLN A 175 34.56 -37.47 37.44
N ALA A 176 35.12 -38.61 37.87
CA ALA A 176 36.56 -38.88 37.78
C ALA A 176 37.09 -38.77 36.34
N SER A 177 36.34 -39.23 35.34
CA SER A 177 36.73 -39.08 33.93
C SER A 177 36.64 -37.64 33.44
N LYS A 178 35.69 -36.84 33.94
CA LYS A 178 35.57 -35.40 33.61
C LYS A 178 36.69 -34.59 34.25
N ASP A 179 37.02 -34.88 35.52
CA ASP A 179 38.10 -34.21 36.25
C ASP A 179 39.48 -34.52 35.65
N ALA A 180 39.64 -35.69 35.04
CA ALA A 180 40.86 -36.07 34.33
C ALA A 180 41.01 -35.44 32.93
N GLN A 181 39.95 -34.81 32.39
CA GLN A 181 40.05 -34.11 31.10
C GLN A 181 40.89 -32.83 31.22
N GLY A 182 41.64 -32.52 30.17
CA GLY A 182 42.36 -31.26 30.04
C GLY A 182 41.42 -30.08 29.78
N ALA A 183 42.00 -28.87 29.69
CA ALA A 183 41.23 -27.64 29.44
C ALA A 183 40.52 -27.63 28.07
N THR A 184 41.06 -28.33 27.08
CA THR A 184 40.47 -28.45 25.74
C THR A 184 39.81 -29.81 25.59
N THR A 185 38.51 -29.81 25.32
CA THR A 185 37.73 -31.00 24.99
C THR A 185 37.42 -30.99 23.50
N TYR A 186 37.34 -32.18 22.90
CA TYR A 186 36.99 -32.36 21.49
C TYR A 186 35.78 -33.27 21.38
N LEU A 187 34.99 -33.08 20.33
CA LEU A 187 33.97 -34.04 19.94
C LEU A 187 34.66 -35.23 19.25
N MET A 188 34.32 -36.45 19.66
CA MET A 188 34.79 -37.66 18.99
C MET A 188 33.96 -37.91 17.71
N THR A 189 34.64 -38.20 16.61
CA THR A 189 34.04 -38.61 15.34
C THR A 189 34.43 -40.04 15.01
N THR A 190 33.60 -40.72 14.22
CA THR A 190 33.88 -42.02 13.64
C THR A 190 33.62 -41.98 12.14
N ASP A 191 34.35 -42.78 11.36
CA ASP A 191 33.99 -43.10 9.98
C ASP A 191 33.21 -44.44 9.91
N SER A 192 32.94 -44.91 8.68
CA SER A 192 32.24 -46.18 8.43
C SER A 192 32.99 -47.41 8.91
N ASP A 193 34.31 -47.31 9.08
CA ASP A 193 35.19 -48.41 9.44
C ASP A 193 35.46 -48.46 10.96
N GLY A 194 34.87 -47.53 11.72
CA GLY A 194 35.02 -47.43 13.17
C GLY A 194 36.30 -46.72 13.61
N ASN A 195 36.95 -45.96 12.73
CA ASN A 195 38.15 -45.20 13.11
C ASN A 195 37.76 -43.95 13.92
N LEU A 196 38.30 -43.82 15.12
CA LEU A 196 38.03 -42.68 16.00
C LEU A 196 39.00 -41.52 15.74
N ALA A 197 38.47 -40.31 15.66
CA ALA A 197 39.25 -39.07 15.56
C ALA A 197 38.62 -37.95 16.39
N ALA A 198 39.39 -36.90 16.67
CA ALA A 198 38.88 -35.67 17.23
C ALA A 198 38.34 -34.78 16.10
N SER A 199 37.12 -34.27 16.26
CA SER A 199 36.54 -33.27 15.37
C SER A 199 37.34 -31.97 15.42
N THR A 200 37.53 -31.34 14.27
CA THR A 200 38.04 -29.96 14.18
C THR A 200 36.92 -28.92 14.31
N PHE A 201 35.68 -29.35 14.57
CA PHE A 201 34.55 -28.45 14.75
C PHE A 201 34.66 -27.67 16.06
N ASP A 202 34.77 -26.36 15.96
CA ASP A 202 34.80 -25.45 17.11
C ASP A 202 33.39 -25.05 17.53
N VAL A 203 32.93 -25.58 18.66
CA VAL A 203 31.63 -25.24 19.25
C VAL A 203 31.53 -23.78 19.68
N ALA A 204 32.65 -23.07 19.90
CA ALA A 204 32.64 -21.65 20.21
C ALA A 204 32.06 -20.80 19.06
N THR A 205 32.11 -21.31 17.82
CA THR A 205 31.48 -20.64 16.67
C THR A 205 29.96 -20.53 16.78
N LEU A 206 29.33 -21.33 17.64
CA LEU A 206 27.89 -21.27 17.91
C LEU A 206 27.51 -20.25 19.00
N GLU A 207 28.47 -19.72 19.77
CA GLU A 207 28.20 -18.86 20.93
C GLU A 207 27.49 -17.55 20.56
N ASN A 208 27.75 -17.02 19.36
CA ASN A 208 27.17 -15.76 18.89
C ASN A 208 25.80 -15.90 18.23
N LEU A 209 25.39 -17.12 17.87
CA LEU A 209 24.16 -17.35 17.15
C LEU A 209 22.90 -16.91 17.94
N PRO A 210 22.78 -17.19 19.26
CA PRO A 210 21.65 -16.70 20.05
C PRO A 210 21.52 -15.17 20.05
N ALA A 211 22.65 -14.44 20.11
CA ALA A 211 22.64 -12.98 20.09
C ALA A 211 22.19 -12.44 18.73
N GLN A 212 22.63 -13.04 17.63
CA GLN A 212 22.18 -12.68 16.28
C GLN A 212 20.67 -12.95 16.09
N VAL A 213 20.17 -14.07 16.58
CA VAL A 213 18.73 -14.40 16.52
C VAL A 213 17.92 -13.39 17.35
N ALA A 214 18.40 -13.02 18.53
CA ALA A 214 17.76 -12.00 19.36
C ALA A 214 17.72 -10.63 18.67
N GLN A 215 18.81 -10.23 18.00
CA GLN A 215 18.85 -8.97 17.23
C GLN A 215 17.87 -9.01 16.06
N ASN A 216 17.85 -10.09 15.28
CA ASN A 216 16.90 -10.25 14.18
C ASN A 216 15.45 -10.18 14.68
N SER A 217 15.15 -10.74 15.86
CA SER A 217 13.83 -10.64 16.48
C SER A 217 13.45 -9.20 16.85
N ALA A 218 14.41 -8.40 17.34
CA ALA A 218 14.18 -6.98 17.62
C ALA A 218 13.95 -6.18 16.33
N ASP A 219 14.75 -6.42 15.29
CA ASP A 219 14.62 -5.75 14.00
C ASP A 219 13.27 -6.05 13.34
N ILE A 220 12.81 -7.30 13.39
CA ILE A 220 11.48 -7.70 12.92
C ILE A 220 10.37 -6.97 13.69
N THR A 221 10.52 -6.81 15.00
CA THR A 221 9.55 -6.09 15.84
C THR A 221 9.48 -4.61 15.45
N ASN A 222 10.62 -3.97 15.25
CA ASN A 222 10.70 -2.57 14.81
C ASN A 222 10.11 -2.36 13.41
N LEU A 223 10.37 -3.30 12.49
CA LEU A 223 9.76 -3.31 11.17
C LEU A 223 8.23 -3.43 11.28
N GLY A 224 7.73 -4.31 12.15
CA GLY A 224 6.30 -4.44 12.45
C GLY A 224 5.67 -3.13 12.91
N THR A 225 6.30 -2.41 13.84
CA THR A 225 5.82 -1.08 14.28
C THR A 225 5.79 -0.07 13.13
N THR A 226 6.83 -0.06 12.29
CA THR A 226 6.91 0.85 11.14
C THR A 226 5.79 0.58 10.12
N VAL A 227 5.56 -0.69 9.80
CA VAL A 227 4.49 -1.13 8.88
C VAL A 227 3.11 -0.75 9.42
N ASN A 228 2.88 -0.93 10.72
CA ASN A 228 1.61 -0.55 11.35
C ASN A 228 1.37 0.96 11.27
N ASN A 229 2.40 1.78 11.54
CA ASN A 229 2.30 3.24 11.41
C ASN A 229 1.97 3.67 9.97
N HIS A 230 2.66 3.10 8.98
CA HIS A 230 2.35 3.38 7.58
C HIS A 230 0.93 2.93 7.20
N THR A 231 0.46 1.80 7.72
CA THR A 231 -0.91 1.31 7.50
C THR A 231 -1.94 2.30 8.03
N THR A 232 -1.72 2.87 9.22
CA THR A 232 -2.58 3.92 9.79
C THR A 232 -2.58 5.18 8.93
N GLN A 233 -1.40 5.65 8.49
CA GLN A 233 -1.28 6.84 7.64
C GLN A 233 -1.98 6.65 6.27
N ILE A 234 -1.80 5.49 5.64
CA ILE A 234 -2.46 5.17 4.36
C ILE A 234 -3.98 5.17 4.54
N THR A 235 -4.48 4.63 5.65
CA THR A 235 -5.92 4.61 5.95
C THR A 235 -6.46 6.04 6.10
N ALA A 236 -5.75 6.90 6.84
CA ALA A 236 -6.13 8.31 7.02
C ALA A 236 -6.16 9.05 5.68
N ASN A 237 -5.10 8.91 4.86
CA ASN A 237 -5.03 9.52 3.54
C ASN A 237 -6.15 9.03 2.62
N THR A 238 -6.52 7.75 2.71
CA THR A 238 -7.65 7.18 1.95
C THR A 238 -8.98 7.85 2.33
N THR A 239 -9.19 8.12 3.63
CA THR A 239 -10.37 8.85 4.10
C THR A 239 -10.38 10.31 3.61
N GLU A 240 -9.24 11.01 3.66
CA GLU A 240 -9.14 12.39 3.16
C GLU A 240 -9.41 12.48 1.65
N LEU A 241 -8.91 11.53 0.86
CA LEU A 241 -9.18 11.47 -0.57
C LEU A 241 -10.67 11.25 -0.88
N ALA A 242 -11.37 10.45 -0.07
CA ALA A 242 -12.82 10.27 -0.22
C ALA A 242 -13.62 11.54 0.12
N ASP A 243 -13.19 12.30 1.14
CA ASP A 243 -13.78 13.61 1.44
C ASP A 243 -13.55 14.62 0.30
N HIS A 244 -12.32 14.67 -0.21
CA HIS A 244 -11.98 15.51 -1.36
C HIS A 244 -12.82 15.18 -2.59
N GLU A 245 -13.04 13.89 -2.89
CA GLU A 245 -13.89 13.47 -4.00
C GLU A 245 -15.35 13.95 -3.83
N THR A 246 -15.87 13.88 -2.60
CA THR A 246 -17.21 14.39 -2.28
C THR A 246 -17.29 15.91 -2.48
N ARG A 247 -16.28 16.66 -2.03
CA ARG A 247 -16.20 18.12 -2.19
C ARG A 247 -16.08 18.54 -3.65
N ILE A 248 -15.28 17.83 -4.44
CA ILE A 248 -15.14 18.05 -5.88
C ILE A 248 -16.48 17.82 -6.58
N THR A 249 -17.18 16.74 -6.23
CA THR A 249 -18.51 16.44 -6.77
C THR A 249 -19.50 17.57 -6.48
N ASN A 250 -19.56 18.03 -5.22
CA ASN A 250 -20.44 19.15 -4.83
C ASN A 250 -20.10 20.45 -5.58
N ASN A 251 -18.81 20.79 -5.67
CA ASN A 251 -18.37 21.97 -6.42
C ASN A 251 -18.75 21.85 -7.91
N THR A 252 -18.64 20.66 -8.50
CA THR A 252 -19.05 20.41 -9.89
C THR A 252 -20.55 20.64 -10.09
N THR A 253 -21.38 20.20 -9.14
CA THR A 253 -22.82 20.48 -9.15
C THR A 253 -23.11 21.99 -9.05
N GLN A 254 -22.44 22.71 -8.14
CA GLN A 254 -22.63 24.16 -7.99
C GLN A 254 -22.20 24.94 -9.24
N ILE A 255 -21.07 24.57 -9.86
CA ILE A 255 -20.63 25.19 -11.11
C ILE A 255 -21.66 24.97 -12.24
N THR A 256 -22.25 23.78 -12.31
CA THR A 256 -23.28 23.47 -13.30
C THR A 256 -24.56 24.31 -13.07
N ALA A 257 -24.96 24.49 -11.81
CA ALA A 257 -26.08 25.35 -11.45
C ALA A 257 -25.81 26.81 -11.84
N ASN A 258 -24.65 27.35 -11.45
CA ASN A 258 -24.26 28.72 -11.79
C ASN A 258 -24.17 28.95 -13.30
N THR A 259 -23.70 27.93 -14.05
CA THR A 259 -23.66 27.99 -15.53
C THR A 259 -25.06 28.11 -16.12
N THR A 260 -26.04 27.41 -15.54
CA THR A 260 -27.45 27.49 -15.95
C THR A 260 -28.05 28.87 -15.63
N GLU A 261 -27.79 29.41 -14.44
CA GLU A 261 -28.25 30.74 -14.04
C GLU A 261 -27.67 31.85 -14.94
N LEU A 262 -26.38 31.75 -15.30
CA LEU A 262 -25.76 32.69 -16.23
C LEU A 262 -26.39 32.64 -17.62
N ALA A 263 -26.76 31.45 -18.12
CA ALA A 263 -27.47 31.31 -19.39
C ALA A 263 -28.89 31.93 -19.33
N ASP A 264 -29.61 31.77 -18.22
CA ASP A 264 -30.91 32.45 -18.01
C ASP A 264 -30.75 33.98 -17.97
N HIS A 265 -29.74 34.47 -17.25
CA HIS A 265 -29.42 35.89 -17.21
C HIS A 265 -29.10 36.45 -18.61
N GLU A 266 -28.35 35.73 -19.44
CA GLU A 266 -28.04 36.13 -20.81
C GLU A 266 -29.30 36.25 -21.68
N MET A 267 -30.25 35.30 -21.55
CA MET A 267 -31.54 35.38 -22.23
C MET A 267 -32.37 36.59 -21.77
N ARG A 268 -32.41 36.84 -20.45
CA ARG A 268 -33.13 37.98 -19.87
C ARG A 268 -32.54 39.32 -20.32
N ILE A 269 -31.21 39.43 -20.36
CA ILE A 269 -30.51 40.61 -20.88
C ILE A 269 -30.88 40.83 -22.35
N THR A 270 -30.82 39.78 -23.17
CA THR A 270 -31.20 39.85 -24.59
C THR A 270 -32.64 40.33 -24.78
N ASN A 271 -33.59 39.81 -23.99
CA ASN A 271 -34.99 40.23 -24.03
C ASN A 271 -35.18 41.69 -23.61
N ASN A 272 -34.47 42.13 -22.57
CA ASN A 272 -34.50 43.52 -22.13
C ASN A 272 -33.91 44.45 -23.21
N THR A 273 -32.82 44.06 -23.86
CA THR A 273 -32.25 44.81 -24.99
C THR A 273 -33.24 44.94 -26.15
N ASN A 274 -33.94 43.87 -26.51
CA ASN A 274 -34.97 43.92 -27.55
C ASN A 274 -36.12 44.86 -27.16
N THR A 275 -36.58 44.79 -25.90
CA THR A 275 -37.61 45.70 -25.37
C THR A 275 -37.16 47.16 -25.43
N LEU A 276 -35.91 47.46 -25.06
CA LEU A 276 -35.37 48.81 -25.12
C LEU A 276 -35.25 49.34 -26.55
N ASN A 277 -34.89 48.49 -27.52
CA ASN A 277 -34.86 48.87 -28.94
C ASN A 277 -36.26 49.22 -29.47
N VAL A 278 -37.28 48.47 -29.05
CA VAL A 278 -38.69 48.78 -29.36
C VAL A 278 -39.08 50.12 -28.76
N HIS A 279 -38.86 50.32 -27.45
CA HIS A 279 -39.18 51.59 -26.78
C HIS A 279 -38.42 52.77 -27.42
N THR A 280 -37.16 52.59 -27.82
CA THR A 280 -36.38 53.63 -28.51
C THR A 280 -37.04 54.05 -29.82
N THR A 281 -37.55 53.08 -30.58
CA THR A 281 -38.28 53.34 -31.84
C THR A 281 -39.60 54.05 -31.57
N GLU A 282 -40.37 53.60 -30.58
CA GLU A 282 -41.65 54.22 -30.19
C GLU A 282 -41.48 55.66 -29.70
N ILE A 283 -40.42 55.95 -28.94
CA ILE A 283 -40.10 57.31 -28.50
C ILE A 283 -39.74 58.22 -29.69
N ALA A 284 -38.97 57.73 -30.66
CA ALA A 284 -38.65 58.50 -31.87
C ALA A 284 -39.88 58.79 -32.74
N ASP A 285 -40.82 57.84 -32.85
CA ASP A 285 -42.12 58.07 -33.49
C ASP A 285 -42.93 59.13 -32.74
N LEU A 286 -43.00 59.03 -31.40
CA LEU A 286 -43.69 60.01 -30.57
C LEU A 286 -43.08 61.41 -30.74
N ASP A 287 -41.76 61.53 -30.77
CA ASP A 287 -41.05 62.80 -30.99
C ASP A 287 -41.40 63.43 -32.36
N THR A 288 -41.45 62.61 -33.42
CA THR A 288 -41.88 63.03 -34.76
C THR A 288 -43.33 63.54 -34.75
N ARG A 289 -44.24 62.83 -34.07
CA ARG A 289 -45.65 63.21 -33.94
C ARG A 289 -45.82 64.48 -33.14
N VAL A 290 -45.09 64.65 -32.04
CA VAL A 290 -45.10 65.89 -31.24
C VAL A 290 -44.57 67.06 -32.07
N THR A 291 -43.46 66.89 -32.78
CA THR A 291 -42.90 67.92 -33.67
C THR A 291 -43.87 68.33 -34.78
N THR A 292 -44.56 67.35 -35.39
CA THR A 292 -45.60 67.58 -36.39
C THR A 292 -46.77 68.36 -35.78
N ASN A 293 -47.25 67.95 -34.60
CA ASN A 293 -48.33 68.65 -33.91
C ASN A 293 -47.95 70.08 -33.54
N THR A 294 -46.72 70.32 -33.07
CA THR A 294 -46.19 71.67 -32.80
C THR A 294 -46.23 72.54 -34.06
N THR A 295 -45.82 72.01 -35.21
CA THR A 295 -45.87 72.72 -36.50
C THR A 295 -47.31 73.02 -36.94
N ASN A 296 -48.21 72.04 -36.78
CA ASN A 296 -49.63 72.21 -37.09
C ASN A 296 -50.28 73.30 -36.20
N ILE A 297 -49.94 73.33 -34.91
CA ILE A 297 -50.41 74.36 -33.98
C ILE A 297 -49.90 75.75 -34.39
N ALA A 298 -48.61 75.89 -34.73
CA ALA A 298 -48.06 77.16 -35.21
C ALA A 298 -48.73 77.64 -36.51
N THR A 299 -49.06 76.70 -37.42
CA THR A 299 -49.81 77.01 -38.64
C THR A 299 -51.23 77.46 -38.33
N LEU A 300 -51.89 76.79 -37.36
CA LEU A 300 -53.23 77.18 -36.92
C LEU A 300 -53.21 78.56 -36.26
N ASP A 301 -52.23 78.84 -35.41
CA ASP A 301 -52.03 80.14 -34.76
C ASP A 301 -51.88 81.26 -35.80
N GLY A 302 -51.04 81.06 -36.83
CA GLY A 302 -50.92 82.02 -37.94
C GLY A 302 -52.21 82.21 -38.73
N ARG A 303 -52.98 81.14 -38.97
CA ARG A 303 -54.31 81.23 -39.61
C ARG A 303 -55.33 81.98 -38.75
N VAL A 304 -55.29 81.79 -37.42
CA VAL A 304 -56.14 82.53 -36.47
C VAL A 304 -55.74 84.01 -36.48
N GLY A 305 -54.45 84.34 -36.41
CA GLY A 305 -53.99 85.73 -36.50
C GLY A 305 -54.39 86.42 -37.81
N ALA A 306 -54.32 85.72 -38.95
CA ALA A 306 -54.81 86.24 -40.23
C ALA A 306 -56.33 86.47 -40.24
N LEU A 307 -57.10 85.57 -39.61
CA LEU A 307 -58.54 85.71 -39.46
C LEU A 307 -58.89 86.91 -38.55
N GLU A 308 -58.18 87.07 -37.43
CA GLU A 308 -58.35 88.20 -36.50
C GLU A 308 -58.07 89.53 -37.18
N ALA A 309 -57.00 89.64 -37.97
CA ALA A 309 -56.69 90.82 -38.76
C ALA A 309 -57.78 91.11 -39.82
N GLY A 310 -58.28 90.07 -40.49
CA GLY A 310 -59.39 90.20 -41.44
C GLY A 310 -60.69 90.69 -40.79
N PHE A 311 -61.00 90.25 -39.56
CA PHE A 311 -62.15 90.77 -38.82
C PHE A 311 -61.97 92.23 -38.37
N GLN A 312 -60.75 92.65 -38.04
CA GLN A 312 -60.46 94.05 -37.74
C GLN A 312 -60.65 94.93 -38.98
N ASP A 313 -60.09 94.54 -40.13
CA ASP A 313 -60.28 95.26 -41.41
C ASP A 313 -61.76 95.35 -41.79
N LEU A 314 -62.51 94.25 -41.69
CA LEU A 314 -63.96 94.29 -41.91
C LEU A 314 -64.67 95.22 -40.91
N GLY A 315 -64.25 95.21 -39.64
CA GLY A 315 -64.75 96.13 -38.62
C GLY A 315 -64.54 97.59 -38.98
N ASP A 316 -63.33 97.92 -39.46
CA ASP A 316 -62.95 99.27 -39.90
C ASP A 316 -63.74 99.68 -41.15
N GLN A 317 -63.83 98.81 -42.16
CA GLN A 317 -64.63 99.04 -43.36
C GLN A 317 -66.12 99.23 -43.06
N ILE A 318 -66.68 98.49 -42.11
CA ILE A 318 -68.07 98.68 -41.66
C ILE A 318 -68.22 100.03 -40.95
N SER A 319 -67.25 100.42 -40.12
CA SER A 319 -67.25 101.72 -39.44
C SER A 319 -67.19 102.87 -40.43
N GLU A 320 -66.33 102.75 -41.45
CA GLU A 320 -66.18 103.72 -42.53
C GLU A 320 -67.46 103.82 -43.36
N ASN A 321 -67.98 102.70 -43.88
CA ASN A 321 -69.24 102.69 -44.63
C ASN A 321 -70.42 103.27 -43.83
N ARG A 322 -70.50 102.99 -42.52
CA ARG A 322 -71.53 103.59 -41.65
C ARG A 322 -71.32 105.09 -41.51
N THR A 323 -70.07 105.54 -41.48
CA THR A 323 -69.71 106.96 -41.40
C THR A 323 -70.06 107.66 -42.71
N GLU A 324 -69.61 107.16 -43.85
CA GLU A 324 -69.93 107.65 -45.20
C GLU A 324 -71.46 107.71 -45.42
N ALA A 325 -72.20 106.63 -45.15
CA ALA A 325 -73.65 106.60 -45.32
C ALA A 325 -74.39 107.61 -44.44
N ARG A 326 -73.93 107.81 -43.19
CA ARG A 326 -74.48 108.83 -42.28
C ARG A 326 -74.14 110.24 -42.77
N ALA A 327 -72.92 110.44 -43.26
CA ALA A 327 -72.45 111.70 -43.79
C ALA A 327 -73.25 112.08 -45.05
N GLY A 328 -73.46 111.15 -45.98
CA GLY A 328 -74.36 111.30 -47.13
C GLY A 328 -75.81 111.63 -46.74
N THR A 329 -76.35 111.00 -45.68
CA THR A 329 -77.68 111.35 -45.15
C THR A 329 -77.70 112.77 -44.58
N ALA A 330 -76.66 113.18 -43.85
CA ALA A 330 -76.54 114.54 -43.32
C ALA A 330 -76.47 115.58 -44.45
N LEU A 331 -75.75 115.29 -45.55
CA LEU A 331 -75.76 116.12 -46.77
C LEU A 331 -77.15 116.22 -47.38
N ALA A 332 -77.85 115.10 -47.52
CA ALA A 332 -79.19 115.06 -48.08
C ALA A 332 -80.18 115.86 -47.22
N LEU A 333 -80.10 115.76 -45.89
CA LEU A 333 -80.91 116.57 -44.97
C LEU A 333 -80.57 118.07 -45.07
N ALA A 334 -79.27 118.41 -45.13
CA ALA A 334 -78.82 119.79 -45.32
C ALA A 334 -79.38 120.37 -46.62
N THR A 335 -79.37 119.58 -47.69
CA THR A 335 -79.84 119.98 -49.02
C THR A 335 -81.36 120.02 -49.13
N ALA A 336 -82.08 119.06 -48.52
CA ALA A 336 -83.54 119.01 -48.50
C ALA A 336 -84.17 120.14 -47.67
N GLY A 337 -83.44 120.67 -46.68
CA GLY A 337 -83.83 121.83 -45.91
C GLY A 337 -83.76 123.16 -46.68
N LEU A 338 -83.15 123.18 -47.86
CA LEU A 338 -82.99 124.41 -48.66
C LEU A 338 -84.34 124.88 -49.19
N ARG A 339 -84.71 126.10 -48.81
CA ARG A 339 -85.91 126.80 -49.31
C ARG A 339 -85.47 127.97 -50.17
N TYR A 340 -86.12 128.11 -51.31
CA TYR A 340 -85.83 129.14 -52.29
C TYR A 340 -87.05 130.05 -52.46
N ASP A 341 -86.82 131.26 -52.92
CA ASP A 341 -87.88 132.26 -53.11
C ASP A 341 -88.68 131.93 -54.37
N ASP A 342 -90.00 131.80 -54.25
CA ASP A 342 -90.88 131.36 -55.33
C ASP A 342 -91.29 132.50 -56.30
N ARG A 343 -90.78 133.73 -56.11
CA ARG A 343 -91.14 134.89 -56.94
C ARG A 343 -90.44 134.88 -58.31
N PRO A 344 -91.18 135.10 -59.44
CA PRO A 344 -90.60 135.14 -60.78
C PRO A 344 -89.49 136.19 -60.95
N GLY A 345 -88.41 135.82 -61.65
CA GLY A 345 -87.26 136.67 -61.96
C GLY A 345 -86.26 136.86 -60.81
N LYS A 346 -86.43 136.20 -59.66
CA LYS A 346 -85.51 136.30 -58.51
C LYS A 346 -84.50 135.14 -58.50
N LEU A 347 -83.23 135.48 -58.31
CA LEU A 347 -82.19 134.53 -57.89
C LEU A 347 -82.18 134.47 -56.36
N SER A 348 -82.22 133.27 -55.80
CA SER A 348 -82.23 133.04 -54.37
C SER A 348 -81.06 132.16 -53.96
N LEU A 349 -80.45 132.50 -52.82
CA LEU A 349 -79.38 131.74 -52.19
C LEU A 349 -79.93 131.12 -50.91
N ALA A 350 -79.73 129.82 -50.75
CA ALA A 350 -80.15 129.07 -49.57
C ALA A 350 -78.92 128.39 -48.93
N GLY A 351 -78.89 128.40 -47.60
CA GLY A 351 -77.94 127.64 -46.80
C GLY A 351 -78.68 126.64 -45.93
N GLY A 352 -78.14 125.43 -45.83
CA GLY A 352 -78.75 124.32 -45.12
C GLY A 352 -77.72 123.61 -44.26
N PHE A 353 -78.17 123.14 -43.10
CA PHE A 353 -77.38 122.35 -42.19
C PHE A 353 -78.16 121.08 -41.85
N GLY A 354 -77.49 119.94 -41.95
CA GLY A 354 -78.05 118.63 -41.64
C GLY A 354 -77.15 117.94 -40.64
N ASN A 355 -77.74 117.37 -39.60
CA ASN A 355 -77.03 116.50 -38.67
C ASN A 355 -77.74 115.15 -38.62
N PHE A 356 -76.99 114.06 -38.76
CA PHE A 356 -77.51 112.71 -38.64
C PHE A 356 -76.54 111.81 -37.88
N LYS A 357 -76.98 111.32 -36.73
CA LYS A 357 -76.26 110.34 -35.89
C LYS A 357 -74.76 110.68 -35.72
N GLY A 358 -74.46 111.94 -35.43
CA GLY A 358 -73.11 112.44 -35.17
C GLY A 358 -72.34 112.97 -36.39
N GLN A 359 -72.83 112.75 -37.62
CA GLN A 359 -72.27 113.35 -38.83
C GLN A 359 -72.99 114.65 -39.18
N SER A 360 -72.25 115.66 -39.61
CA SER A 360 -72.79 116.98 -39.97
C SER A 360 -72.45 117.35 -41.41
N GLY A 361 -73.48 117.73 -42.16
CA GLY A 361 -73.41 118.20 -43.53
C GLY A 361 -73.85 119.65 -43.65
N LEU A 362 -73.15 120.39 -44.51
CA LEU A 362 -73.49 121.76 -44.89
C LEU A 362 -73.86 121.77 -46.37
N ALA A 363 -74.92 122.49 -46.73
CA ALA A 363 -75.34 122.65 -48.11
C ALA A 363 -75.50 124.12 -48.45
N LEU A 364 -75.08 124.50 -49.65
CA LEU A 364 -75.29 125.81 -50.24
C LEU A 364 -75.94 125.61 -51.59
N GLY A 365 -77.07 126.26 -51.81
CA GLY A 365 -77.84 126.14 -53.03
C GLY A 365 -78.27 127.46 -53.62
N LEU A 366 -78.43 127.47 -54.93
CA LEU A 366 -78.97 128.56 -55.72
C LEU A 366 -80.25 128.11 -56.41
N GLY A 367 -81.30 128.91 -56.29
CA GLY A 367 -82.59 128.69 -56.95
C GLY A 367 -82.93 129.87 -57.85
N TYR A 368 -83.37 129.60 -59.07
CA TYR A 368 -83.80 130.60 -60.03
C TYR A 368 -85.13 130.22 -60.68
N ASN A 369 -86.09 131.15 -60.62
CA ASN A 369 -87.42 131.00 -61.19
C ASN A 369 -87.57 131.94 -62.39
N PRO A 370 -87.24 131.50 -63.63
CA PRO A 370 -87.35 132.36 -64.81
C PRO A 370 -88.79 132.71 -65.19
N SER A 371 -89.76 131.85 -64.88
CA SER A 371 -91.19 132.01 -65.22
C SER A 371 -92.09 131.59 -64.05
N LEU A 372 -93.39 131.88 -64.13
CA LEU A 372 -94.40 131.44 -63.13
C LEU A 372 -94.52 129.91 -63.04
N ASP A 373 -94.23 129.21 -64.13
CA ASP A 373 -94.53 127.78 -64.28
C ASP A 373 -93.28 126.90 -64.23
N PHE A 374 -92.08 127.49 -64.13
CA PHE A 374 -90.82 126.75 -64.17
C PHE A 374 -89.82 127.24 -63.13
N ARG A 375 -89.22 126.29 -62.41
CA ARG A 375 -88.20 126.52 -61.38
C ARG A 375 -87.01 125.60 -61.58
N LEU A 376 -85.82 126.16 -61.36
CA LEU A 376 -84.56 125.43 -61.36
C LEU A 376 -83.81 125.70 -60.05
N ASN A 377 -83.21 124.66 -59.48
CA ASN A 377 -82.38 124.75 -58.29
C ASN A 377 -81.14 123.87 -58.46
N GLY A 378 -80.03 124.31 -57.91
CA GLY A 378 -78.82 123.50 -57.78
C GLY A 378 -78.17 123.75 -56.43
N ALA A 379 -77.60 122.72 -55.83
CA ALA A 379 -76.92 122.82 -54.56
C ALA A 379 -75.65 121.96 -54.53
N ILE A 380 -74.63 122.48 -53.84
CA ILE A 380 -73.44 121.74 -53.44
C ILE A 380 -73.49 121.55 -51.93
N SER A 381 -73.07 120.39 -51.46
CA SER A 381 -73.04 120.07 -50.04
C SER A 381 -71.76 119.35 -49.69
N ALA A 382 -71.25 119.56 -48.48
CA ALA A 382 -70.01 118.96 -48.00
C ALA A 382 -70.15 118.54 -46.53
N THR A 383 -69.52 117.42 -46.17
CA THR A 383 -69.52 116.91 -44.81
C THR A 383 -68.34 117.49 -44.05
N THR A 384 -68.52 117.77 -42.77
CA THR A 384 -67.49 118.43 -41.95
C THR A 384 -66.49 117.46 -41.33
N ASN A 385 -66.86 116.18 -41.16
CA ASN A 385 -66.04 115.19 -40.44
C ASN A 385 -65.46 114.07 -41.32
N HIS A 386 -66.08 113.71 -42.45
CA HIS A 386 -65.60 112.64 -43.35
C HIS A 386 -64.96 113.20 -44.63
N GLY A 387 -65.28 114.44 -45.01
CA GLY A 387 -64.72 115.10 -46.18
C GLY A 387 -65.46 114.83 -47.49
N ASP A 388 -66.57 114.09 -47.47
CA ASP A 388 -67.39 113.84 -48.67
C ASP A 388 -68.08 115.10 -49.18
N VAL A 389 -68.24 115.18 -50.50
CA VAL A 389 -68.93 116.27 -51.21
C VAL A 389 -70.05 115.70 -52.07
N GLY A 390 -71.24 116.30 -52.00
CA GLY A 390 -72.40 115.97 -52.81
C GLY A 390 -72.85 117.15 -53.68
N VAL A 391 -73.48 116.84 -54.80
CA VAL A 391 -74.10 117.83 -55.69
C VAL A 391 -75.51 117.39 -56.02
N SER A 392 -76.47 118.32 -56.02
CA SER A 392 -77.85 118.07 -56.41
C SER A 392 -78.34 119.15 -57.38
N LEU A 393 -79.15 118.74 -58.35
CA LEU A 393 -79.83 119.63 -59.28
C LEU A 393 -81.29 119.19 -59.34
N GLY A 394 -82.21 120.15 -59.38
CA GLY A 394 -83.64 119.86 -59.43
C GLY A 394 -84.37 120.92 -60.23
N ALA A 395 -85.29 120.48 -61.08
CA ALA A 395 -86.17 121.35 -61.85
C ALA A 395 -87.62 120.92 -61.61
N SER A 396 -88.55 121.87 -61.55
CA SER A 396 -89.97 121.60 -61.35
C SER A 396 -90.83 122.47 -62.26
N TRP A 397 -91.91 121.90 -62.78
CA TRP A 397 -92.91 122.60 -63.58
C TRP A 397 -94.27 122.59 -62.86
N THR A 398 -94.94 123.74 -62.83
CA THR A 398 -96.30 123.87 -62.30
C THR A 398 -97.29 123.77 -63.47
N LEU A 399 -98.30 122.90 -63.35
CA LEU A 399 -99.29 122.62 -64.39
C LEU A 399 -100.69 122.94 -63.85
N ASN A 400 -101.15 124.18 -63.98
CA ASN A 400 -102.52 124.56 -63.62
C ASN A 400 -103.08 125.68 -64.49
#